data_AF-A0A2T5ETC6-F1
#
_entry.id   AF-A0A2T5ETC6-F1
#
_cell.length_a   1.000
_cell.length_b   1.000
_cell.length_c   1.000
_cell.angle_alpha   90.00
_cell.angle_beta   90.00
_cell.angle_gamma   90.00
#
_symmetry.space_group_name_H-M   'P 1'
#
loop_
_entity.id
_entity.type
_entity.pdbx_description
1 polymer ?
#
loop_
_entity_poly.entity_id
_entity_poly.type
_entity_poly.pdbx_seq_one_letter_code
_entity_poly.pdbx_strand_id
1 'polypeptide(L)'
;MAWAHRTYAKLTTSNSQQTLHRFFKFLTTQDLTDHIDLNELHNPIVPVNVDANFISIDALHQIVHALVSNTKGHFLQRLFSASAVILAYFGKLRRGEIIRLRIKDIWLGRKAVTNNDQDKNQYFTLHIAQTKEGKTKSRQSRWVHVYLPPEFATLIRMCIKLKPKLSARAGMTSRSPQMPLIGFENESTTSRQLHYLLPATKAIKAICGEDARFHHLRHSGAFVSLLQSLHFISHGADTDMGLPPKLQALMTQEVLKAQFQHWLEVQDTLSLNDNLVFEELIREIGHKHYATTRKHYVHGMDWLYPFYRKAGNPKENKPYTRAELCWLLGLKKGSNDLSRRIAKLDAQYAQLSTEEKKHYSLLFSEEALRNHLFPPKPKGQPNTVATSHLTTLLTELYDKALRANQPDCRSFPKIQHSLLKTLFCQQFNHNKDRLLISDISTIWAYSNKHKPEVSRKKWKKTIGKVKHMELIDGDGKPHILIKMSTNQKDGALFREAFKVPELQFFHSTFNLMVNGKTDPTRQKKNIHERFADEKDTILITKKDEGSTELHITLSLRESITLAPQTVHYIYEYLTYFQTHTQQAS
;
A
#
# COMPACT_ATOMS: atom_id res chain seq x y z
N MET A 1 -32.89 -2.58 -41.59
CA MET A 1 -33.05 -2.19 -40.17
C MET A 1 -33.87 -3.17 -39.31
N ALA A 2 -35.04 -3.65 -39.72
CA ALA A 2 -35.90 -4.51 -38.87
C ALA A 2 -35.25 -5.81 -38.35
N TRP A 3 -34.26 -6.36 -39.07
CA TRP A 3 -33.50 -7.52 -38.61
C TRP A 3 -32.50 -7.16 -37.49
N ALA A 4 -31.84 -5.99 -37.60
CA ALA A 4 -30.86 -5.51 -36.62
C ALA A 4 -31.54 -5.20 -35.29
N HIS A 5 -32.72 -4.56 -35.31
CA HIS A 5 -33.56 -4.38 -34.12
C HIS A 5 -33.97 -5.70 -33.48
N ARG A 6 -34.45 -6.67 -34.27
CA ARG A 6 -34.86 -7.99 -33.77
C ARG A 6 -33.68 -8.73 -33.14
N THR A 7 -32.50 -8.66 -33.74
CA THR A 7 -31.29 -9.29 -33.21
C THR A 7 -30.80 -8.59 -31.94
N TYR A 8 -30.82 -7.25 -31.92
CA TYR A 8 -30.42 -6.44 -30.76
C TYR A 8 -31.37 -6.62 -29.56
N ALA A 9 -32.68 -6.62 -29.80
CA ALA A 9 -33.71 -6.81 -28.77
C ALA A 9 -33.72 -8.21 -28.15
N LYS A 10 -33.23 -9.23 -28.88
CA LYS A 10 -33.08 -10.60 -28.36
C LYS A 10 -31.93 -10.74 -27.36
N LEU A 11 -31.02 -9.77 -27.28
CA LEU A 11 -29.90 -9.81 -26.36
C LEU A 11 -30.30 -9.27 -24.99
N THR A 12 -30.15 -10.09 -23.95
CA THR A 12 -30.53 -9.76 -22.57
C THR A 12 -29.41 -9.14 -21.74
N THR A 13 -28.16 -9.23 -22.20
CA THR A 13 -27.00 -8.69 -21.46
C THR A 13 -26.39 -7.48 -22.15
N SER A 14 -26.00 -6.48 -21.37
CA SER A 14 -25.38 -5.23 -21.86
C SER A 14 -24.07 -5.48 -22.61
N ASN A 15 -23.32 -6.53 -22.23
CA ASN A 15 -22.04 -6.87 -22.87
C ASN A 15 -22.23 -7.45 -24.28
N SER A 16 -23.23 -8.32 -24.45
CA SER A 16 -23.61 -8.85 -25.77
C SER A 16 -24.16 -7.74 -26.67
N GLN A 17 -24.99 -6.84 -26.13
CA GLN A 17 -25.52 -5.68 -26.86
C GLN A 17 -24.39 -4.75 -27.34
N GLN A 18 -23.41 -4.44 -26.48
CA GLN A 18 -22.23 -3.66 -26.90
C GLN A 18 -21.39 -4.35 -27.97
N THR A 19 -21.24 -5.67 -27.89
CA THR A 19 -20.48 -6.45 -28.88
C THR A 19 -21.19 -6.44 -30.23
N LEU A 20 -22.51 -6.65 -30.25
CA LEU A 20 -23.32 -6.57 -31.45
C LEU A 20 -23.36 -5.15 -32.02
N HIS A 21 -23.43 -4.12 -31.17
CA HIS A 21 -23.34 -2.73 -31.61
C HIS A 21 -22.00 -2.43 -32.30
N ARG A 22 -20.88 -2.95 -31.80
CA ARG A 22 -19.57 -2.80 -32.46
C ARG A 22 -19.53 -3.52 -33.80
N PHE A 23 -20.16 -4.69 -33.89
CA PHE A 23 -20.31 -5.42 -35.14
C PHE A 23 -21.14 -4.63 -36.16
N PHE A 24 -22.29 -4.07 -35.76
CA PHE A 24 -23.07 -3.20 -36.65
C PHE A 24 -22.32 -1.94 -37.07
N LYS A 25 -21.51 -1.36 -36.19
CA LYS A 25 -20.60 -0.25 -36.54
C LYS A 25 -19.53 -0.63 -37.56
N PHE A 26 -19.13 -1.90 -37.60
CA PHE A 26 -18.26 -2.40 -38.65
C PHE A 26 -19.04 -2.63 -39.95
N LEU A 27 -20.29 -3.10 -39.88
CA LEU A 27 -21.14 -3.24 -41.08
C LEU A 27 -21.42 -1.90 -41.76
N THR A 28 -21.60 -0.81 -41.00
CA THR A 28 -21.78 0.53 -41.57
C THR A 28 -20.58 1.02 -42.39
N THR A 29 -19.43 0.34 -42.34
CA THR A 29 -18.27 0.66 -43.18
C THR A 29 -18.16 -0.22 -44.43
N GLN A 30 -19.17 -1.05 -44.72
CA GLN A 30 -19.26 -1.88 -45.91
C GLN A 30 -20.33 -1.30 -46.83
N ASP A 31 -20.05 -1.22 -48.14
CA ASP A 31 -20.91 -0.56 -49.13
C ASP A 31 -22.37 -1.08 -49.17
N LEU A 32 -22.59 -2.34 -48.79
CA LEU A 32 -23.93 -2.95 -48.77
C LEU A 32 -24.75 -2.59 -47.53
N THR A 33 -24.15 -1.99 -46.50
CA THR A 33 -24.75 -1.78 -45.17
C THR A 33 -24.43 -0.42 -44.56
N ASP A 34 -23.95 0.52 -45.37
CA ASP A 34 -23.62 1.91 -45.02
C ASP A 34 -24.82 2.74 -44.54
N HIS A 35 -26.01 2.43 -45.05
CA HIS A 35 -27.29 3.05 -44.70
C HIS A 35 -27.88 2.59 -43.36
N ILE A 36 -27.18 1.76 -42.58
CA ILE A 36 -27.61 1.36 -41.23
C ILE A 36 -27.42 2.55 -40.27
N ASP A 37 -28.51 3.15 -39.81
CA ASP A 37 -28.45 4.17 -38.77
C ASP A 37 -28.38 3.53 -37.37
N LEU A 38 -27.19 3.56 -36.76
CA LEU A 38 -26.97 3.02 -35.41
C LEU A 38 -27.67 3.83 -34.31
N ASN A 39 -28.11 5.06 -34.60
CA ASN A 39 -28.87 5.87 -33.64
C ASN A 39 -30.23 5.26 -33.33
N GLU A 40 -30.82 4.50 -34.27
CA GLU A 40 -32.09 3.79 -34.06
C GLU A 40 -31.96 2.65 -33.02
N LEU A 41 -30.76 2.10 -32.84
CA LEU A 41 -30.49 1.01 -31.90
C LEU A 41 -30.13 1.49 -30.49
N HIS A 42 -29.84 2.79 -30.33
CA HIS A 42 -29.63 3.40 -29.02
C HIS A 42 -30.99 3.78 -28.42
N ASN A 43 -31.28 3.25 -27.22
CA ASN A 43 -32.30 3.88 -26.39
C ASN A 43 -31.67 5.14 -25.76
N PRO A 44 -32.11 6.36 -26.14
CA PRO A 44 -31.52 7.61 -25.64
C PRO A 44 -31.72 7.81 -24.13
N ILE A 45 -32.54 6.96 -23.49
CA ILE A 45 -32.86 6.97 -22.07
C ILE A 45 -31.98 5.99 -21.27
N VAL A 46 -31.21 5.09 -21.92
CA VAL A 46 -30.31 4.19 -21.19
C VAL A 46 -29.23 5.03 -20.53
N PRO A 47 -29.16 5.07 -19.18
CA PRO A 47 -28.15 5.84 -18.50
C PRO A 47 -26.79 5.34 -18.95
N VAL A 48 -25.89 6.27 -19.29
CA VAL A 48 -24.49 5.93 -19.52
C VAL A 48 -24.02 5.16 -18.29
N ASN A 49 -23.55 3.93 -18.47
CA ASN A 49 -23.05 3.11 -17.37
C ASN A 49 -21.78 3.77 -16.82
N VAL A 50 -21.95 4.58 -15.78
CA VAL A 50 -20.91 5.35 -15.13
C VAL A 50 -20.75 4.80 -13.72
N ASP A 51 -19.56 4.29 -13.45
CA ASP A 51 -19.18 3.77 -12.14
C ASP A 51 -18.88 4.94 -11.20
N ALA A 52 -19.90 5.37 -10.45
CA ALA A 52 -19.87 6.57 -9.62
C ALA A 52 -19.24 6.36 -8.23
N ASN A 53 -18.73 5.16 -7.93
CA ASN A 53 -18.18 4.86 -6.61
C ASN A 53 -16.95 5.72 -6.31
N PHE A 54 -17.01 6.42 -5.17
CA PHE A 54 -16.03 7.40 -4.74
C PHE A 54 -15.53 7.07 -3.33
N ILE A 55 -14.22 6.99 -3.19
CA ILE A 55 -13.53 6.83 -1.90
C ILE A 55 -13.16 8.23 -1.40
N SER A 56 -13.77 8.68 -0.30
CA SER A 56 -13.42 9.97 0.31
C SER A 56 -12.02 9.93 0.95
N ILE A 57 -11.44 11.11 1.19
CA ILE A 57 -10.16 11.21 1.93
C ILE A 57 -10.28 10.59 3.33
N ASP A 58 -11.42 10.74 4.00
CA ASP A 58 -11.64 10.08 5.29
C ASP A 58 -11.64 8.56 5.20
N ALA A 59 -12.30 8.01 4.18
CA ALA A 59 -12.26 6.58 3.92
C ALA A 59 -10.83 6.11 3.56
N LEU A 60 -10.06 6.90 2.81
CA LEU A 60 -8.66 6.60 2.53
C LEU A 60 -7.83 6.46 3.82
N HIS A 61 -7.97 7.39 4.77
CA HIS A 61 -7.30 7.30 6.06
C HIS A 61 -7.72 6.04 6.83
N GLN A 62 -9.01 5.70 6.82
CA GLN A 62 -9.51 4.47 7.46
C GLN A 62 -8.92 3.20 6.79
N ILE A 63 -8.82 3.18 5.46
CA ILE A 63 -8.24 2.07 4.69
C ILE A 63 -6.77 1.90 5.04
N VAL A 64 -5.99 2.98 4.98
CA VAL A 64 -4.57 2.96 5.34
C VAL A 64 -4.39 2.52 6.78
N HIS A 65 -5.20 3.06 7.71
CA HIS A 65 -5.20 2.64 9.10
C HIS A 65 -5.48 1.14 9.26
N ALA A 66 -6.51 0.61 8.61
CA ALA A 66 -6.86 -0.81 8.68
C ALA A 66 -5.75 -1.73 8.14
N LEU A 67 -5.08 -1.32 7.06
CA LEU A 67 -3.96 -2.09 6.48
C LEU A 67 -2.74 -2.10 7.39
N VAL A 68 -2.44 -0.97 8.02
CA VAL A 68 -1.30 -0.76 8.88
C VAL A 68 -1.47 -1.44 10.25
N SER A 69 -2.65 -1.29 10.86
CA SER A 69 -2.99 -1.82 12.19
C SER A 69 -3.27 -3.32 12.21
N ASN A 70 -3.45 -3.96 11.05
CA ASN A 70 -3.72 -5.38 10.96
C ASN A 70 -2.59 -6.20 11.60
N THR A 71 -2.92 -7.08 12.54
CA THR A 71 -1.95 -7.93 13.27
C THR A 71 -1.64 -9.26 12.56
N LYS A 72 -2.46 -9.64 11.56
CA LYS A 72 -2.33 -10.91 10.84
C LYS A 72 -1.31 -10.86 9.68
N GLY A 73 -0.96 -9.67 9.20
CA GLY A 73 0.01 -9.47 8.12
C GLY A 73 1.40 -9.12 8.63
N HIS A 74 2.45 -9.54 7.92
CA HIS A 74 3.82 -9.12 8.26
C HIS A 74 4.07 -7.65 7.89
N PHE A 75 5.07 -7.03 8.52
CA PHE A 75 5.35 -5.60 8.39
C PHE A 75 5.42 -5.10 6.93
N LEU A 76 6.27 -5.71 6.10
CA LEU A 76 6.43 -5.33 4.69
C LEU A 76 5.12 -5.46 3.89
N GLN A 77 4.28 -6.47 4.16
CA GLN A 77 2.99 -6.61 3.49
C GLN A 77 2.07 -5.44 3.82
N ARG A 78 1.98 -5.07 5.10
CA ARG A 78 1.16 -3.94 5.58
C ARG A 78 1.64 -2.63 4.96
N LEU A 79 2.95 -2.39 5.01
CA LEU A 79 3.59 -1.21 4.42
C LEU A 79 3.32 -1.13 2.91
N PHE A 80 3.63 -2.18 2.15
CA PHE A 80 3.44 -2.19 0.70
C PHE A 80 1.97 -2.09 0.29
N SER A 81 1.05 -2.68 1.05
CA SER A 81 -0.39 -2.55 0.80
C SER A 81 -0.87 -1.12 1.02
N ALA A 82 -0.45 -0.48 2.13
CA ALA A 82 -0.78 0.90 2.42
C ALA A 82 -0.19 1.87 1.39
N SER A 83 1.09 1.70 1.04
CA SER A 83 1.76 2.50 0.01
C SER A 83 1.11 2.34 -1.37
N ALA A 84 0.67 1.13 -1.72
CA ALA A 84 -0.07 0.90 -2.97
C ALA A 84 -1.38 1.70 -3.02
N VAL A 85 -2.13 1.74 -1.92
CA VAL A 85 -3.39 2.50 -1.83
C VAL A 85 -3.14 4.02 -1.92
N ILE A 86 -2.14 4.53 -1.19
CA ILE A 86 -1.75 5.95 -1.20
C ILE A 86 -1.34 6.39 -2.61
N LEU A 87 -0.46 5.63 -3.26
CA LEU A 87 0.03 5.96 -4.60
C LEU A 87 -1.07 5.79 -5.67
N ALA A 88 -2.01 4.87 -5.50
CA ALA A 88 -3.15 4.73 -6.41
C ALA A 88 -4.09 5.94 -6.31
N TYR A 89 -4.29 6.45 -5.09
CA TYR A 89 -5.10 7.63 -4.83
C TYR A 89 -4.40 8.90 -5.32
N PHE A 90 -3.34 9.35 -4.63
CA PHE A 90 -2.71 10.64 -4.93
C PHE A 90 -1.92 10.64 -6.25
N GLY A 91 -1.31 9.51 -6.61
CA GLY A 91 -0.62 9.36 -7.88
C GLY A 91 -1.54 9.09 -9.07
N LYS A 92 -2.86 8.95 -8.86
CA LYS A 92 -3.83 8.65 -9.93
C LYS A 92 -3.43 7.41 -10.75
N LEU A 93 -2.76 6.45 -10.10
CA LEU A 93 -2.12 5.31 -10.77
C LEU A 93 -3.08 4.14 -10.95
N ARG A 94 -2.97 3.47 -12.09
CA ARG A 94 -3.70 2.23 -12.34
C ARG A 94 -3.10 1.09 -11.52
N ARG A 95 -3.92 0.09 -11.21
CA ARG A 95 -3.51 -1.13 -10.52
C ARG A 95 -2.23 -1.75 -11.09
N GLY A 96 -2.16 -1.88 -12.43
CA GLY A 96 -0.98 -2.43 -13.11
C GLY A 96 0.24 -1.50 -13.13
N GLU A 97 0.04 -0.18 -13.02
CA GLU A 97 1.15 0.79 -12.90
C GLU A 97 1.77 0.69 -11.52
N ILE A 98 0.96 0.59 -10.46
CA ILE A 98 1.41 0.41 -9.07
C ILE A 98 2.28 -0.81 -8.89
N ILE A 99 1.81 -1.99 -9.34
CA ILE A 99 2.57 -3.24 -9.11
C ILE A 99 3.92 -3.23 -9.81
N ARG A 100 4.06 -2.55 -10.95
CA ARG A 100 5.28 -2.54 -11.77
C ARG A 100 6.17 -1.31 -11.52
N LEU A 101 5.76 -0.40 -10.64
CA LEU A 101 6.53 0.80 -10.32
C LEU A 101 7.84 0.37 -9.66
N ARG A 102 8.97 0.80 -10.22
CA ARG A 102 10.30 0.43 -9.71
C ARG A 102 10.82 1.50 -8.77
N ILE A 103 11.79 1.13 -7.94
CA ILE A 103 12.48 2.10 -7.07
C ILE A 103 13.17 3.22 -7.85
N LYS A 104 13.53 2.98 -9.11
CA LYS A 104 14.11 4.02 -9.98
C LYS A 104 13.08 4.96 -10.60
N ASP A 105 11.79 4.63 -10.52
CA ASP A 105 10.71 5.40 -11.15
C ASP A 105 10.07 6.40 -10.18
N ILE A 106 10.60 6.52 -8.95
CA ILE A 106 10.11 7.44 -7.92
C ILE A 106 11.28 8.20 -7.30
N TRP A 107 11.09 9.51 -7.15
CA TRP A 107 12.08 10.42 -6.56
C TRP A 107 11.42 11.33 -5.55
N LEU A 108 12.18 11.68 -4.51
CA LEU A 108 11.86 12.82 -3.66
C LEU A 108 12.14 14.08 -4.49
N GLY A 109 11.17 14.97 -4.63
CA GLY A 109 11.37 16.20 -5.40
C GLY A 109 12.24 17.21 -4.62
N ARG A 110 12.52 18.38 -5.20
CA ARG A 110 13.33 19.39 -4.49
C ARG A 110 12.52 19.99 -3.34
N LYS A 111 13.14 20.13 -2.17
CA LYS A 111 12.53 20.81 -1.02
C LYS A 111 12.26 22.25 -1.47
N ALA A 112 11.01 22.72 -1.42
CA ALA A 112 10.77 24.15 -1.43
C ALA A 112 11.58 24.73 -0.26
N VAL A 113 12.29 25.84 -0.50
CA VAL A 113 13.11 26.50 0.53
C VAL A 113 12.16 27.06 1.59
N THR A 114 11.76 26.23 2.54
CA THR A 114 11.08 26.64 3.76
C THR A 114 12.08 26.55 4.90
N ASN A 115 12.11 27.59 5.74
CA ASN A 115 13.17 27.89 6.71
C ASN A 115 13.32 26.89 7.88
N ASN A 116 12.72 25.70 7.80
CA ASN A 116 12.84 24.68 8.84
C ASN A 116 13.42 23.38 8.29
N ASP A 117 14.62 23.04 8.76
CA ASP A 117 15.31 21.79 8.43
C ASP A 117 14.62 20.52 8.97
N GLN A 118 13.55 20.68 9.75
CA GLN A 118 12.81 19.58 10.36
C GLN A 118 11.70 19.00 9.47
N ASP A 119 11.23 19.71 8.42
CA ASP A 119 10.16 19.21 7.56
C ASP A 119 10.67 18.20 6.52
N LYS A 120 10.24 16.94 6.68
CA LYS A 120 10.56 15.86 5.76
C LYS A 120 9.77 16.01 4.47
N ASN A 121 10.48 15.93 3.34
CA ASN A 121 9.94 16.08 1.99
C ASN A 121 8.64 15.29 1.73
N GLN A 122 7.56 16.00 1.45
CA GLN A 122 6.21 15.50 1.14
C GLN A 122 5.93 15.40 -0.35
N TYR A 123 6.84 15.89 -1.18
CA TYR A 123 6.68 15.98 -2.63
C TYR A 123 7.47 14.89 -3.34
N PHE A 124 6.80 14.18 -4.24
CA PHE A 124 7.32 13.04 -4.97
C PHE A 124 7.07 13.20 -6.46
N THR A 125 8.07 12.84 -7.25
CA THR A 125 7.96 12.75 -8.70
C THR A 125 7.97 11.29 -9.10
N LEU A 126 7.04 10.89 -9.98
CA LEU A 126 6.94 9.52 -10.48
C LEU A 126 7.03 9.50 -12.00
N HIS A 127 7.78 8.54 -12.54
CA HIS A 127 7.88 8.29 -13.98
C HIS A 127 7.17 7.00 -14.35
N ILE A 128 5.99 7.12 -14.93
CA ILE A 128 5.17 5.98 -15.33
C ILE A 128 5.52 5.61 -16.76
N ALA A 129 6.24 4.51 -16.93
CA ALA A 129 6.74 4.07 -18.24
C ALA A 129 6.51 2.57 -18.46
N GLN A 130 6.80 2.11 -19.68
CA GLN A 130 6.86 0.68 -19.99
C GLN A 130 7.98 0.00 -19.18
N THR A 131 7.70 -1.20 -18.68
CA THR A 131 8.65 -2.05 -17.99
C THR A 131 8.75 -3.42 -18.66
N LYS A 132 9.71 -4.25 -18.24
CA LYS A 132 9.79 -5.66 -18.67
C LYS A 132 8.53 -6.45 -18.28
N GLU A 133 7.80 -5.98 -17.27
CA GLU A 133 6.59 -6.61 -16.74
C GLU A 133 5.30 -6.13 -17.43
N GLY A 134 5.42 -5.18 -18.38
CA GLY A 134 4.32 -4.81 -19.28
C GLY A 134 4.29 -3.34 -19.68
N LYS A 135 3.30 -3.01 -20.52
CA LYS A 135 3.15 -1.69 -21.16
C LYS A 135 2.16 -0.80 -20.42
N THR A 136 2.28 0.51 -20.61
CA THR A 136 1.24 1.49 -20.24
C THR A 136 0.04 1.36 -21.18
N LYS A 137 -1.16 1.78 -20.76
CA LYS A 137 -2.38 1.64 -21.56
C LYS A 137 -2.28 2.37 -22.91
N SER A 138 -1.65 3.54 -22.93
CA SER A 138 -1.40 4.36 -24.14
C SER A 138 -0.08 4.04 -24.83
N ARG A 139 0.76 3.15 -24.28
CA ARG A 139 2.16 2.91 -24.67
C ARG A 139 3.10 4.12 -24.55
N GLN A 140 2.61 5.25 -24.03
CA GLN A 140 3.40 6.44 -23.75
C GLN A 140 3.80 6.46 -22.27
N SER A 141 4.94 7.09 -21.97
CA SER A 141 5.34 7.42 -20.61
C SER A 141 4.73 8.75 -20.17
N ARG A 142 4.63 8.96 -18.86
CA ARG A 142 4.21 10.23 -18.27
C ARG A 142 4.87 10.46 -16.93
N TRP A 143 4.98 11.73 -16.59
CA TRP A 143 5.40 12.19 -15.27
C TRP A 143 4.15 12.47 -14.42
N VAL A 144 4.23 12.13 -13.14
CA VAL A 144 3.18 12.41 -12.17
C VAL A 144 3.82 13.05 -10.95
N HIS A 145 3.29 14.20 -10.56
CA HIS A 145 3.77 14.99 -9.44
C HIS A 145 2.77 14.90 -8.29
N VAL A 146 3.28 14.56 -7.11
CA VAL A 146 2.44 14.18 -5.98
C VAL A 146 2.95 14.79 -4.69
N TYR A 147 2.16 15.69 -4.11
CA TYR A 147 2.27 16.09 -2.72
C TYR A 147 1.41 15.18 -1.84
N LEU A 148 1.98 14.71 -0.72
CA LEU A 148 1.32 13.81 0.20
C LEU A 148 1.21 14.43 1.60
N PRO A 149 0.08 14.23 2.32
CA PRO A 149 0.02 14.45 3.77
C PRO A 149 1.21 13.81 4.50
N PRO A 150 1.74 14.43 5.57
CA PRO A 150 2.97 13.98 6.24
C PRO A 150 2.97 12.50 6.66
N GLU A 151 1.83 12.00 7.13
CA GLU A 151 1.60 10.61 7.54
C GLU A 151 1.75 9.64 6.36
N PHE A 152 1.21 9.98 5.20
CA PHE A 152 1.28 9.16 3.99
C PHE A 152 2.65 9.25 3.33
N ALA A 153 3.23 10.46 3.28
CA ALA A 153 4.59 10.69 2.80
C ALA A 153 5.61 9.84 3.57
N THR A 154 5.40 9.66 4.88
CA THR A 154 6.28 8.83 5.72
C THR A 154 6.32 7.37 5.27
N LEU A 155 5.17 6.77 4.94
CA LEU A 155 5.10 5.39 4.46
C LEU A 155 5.78 5.21 3.10
N ILE A 156 5.64 6.18 2.19
CA ILE A 156 6.32 6.14 0.89
C ILE A 156 7.84 6.29 1.07
N ARG A 157 8.29 7.23 1.92
CA ARG A 157 9.71 7.38 2.26
C ARG A 157 10.28 6.12 2.86
N MET A 158 9.53 5.41 3.71
CA MET A 158 9.96 4.12 4.24
C MET A 158 10.20 3.13 3.09
N CYS A 159 9.24 2.93 2.18
CA CYS A 159 9.43 2.05 1.02
C CYS A 159 10.70 2.39 0.21
N ILE A 160 11.00 3.67 0.03
CA ILE A 160 12.20 4.12 -0.66
C ILE A 160 13.47 3.82 0.16
N LYS A 161 13.46 4.15 1.46
CA LYS A 161 14.60 3.93 2.38
C LYS A 161 14.95 2.45 2.55
N LEU A 162 13.96 1.55 2.49
CA LEU A 162 14.18 0.11 2.56
C LEU A 162 14.95 -0.44 1.34
N LYS A 163 15.16 0.36 0.30
CA LYS A 163 15.85 -0.02 -0.92
C LYS A 163 16.95 1.01 -1.19
N PRO A 164 17.98 1.09 -0.33
CA PRO A 164 18.94 2.18 -0.34
C PRO A 164 19.68 2.31 -1.68
N LYS A 165 20.16 3.54 -1.95
CA LYS A 165 20.81 3.90 -3.21
C LYS A 165 22.17 3.20 -3.37
N LEU A 166 22.60 3.08 -4.63
CA LEU A 166 23.99 2.79 -4.98
C LEU A 166 24.91 3.81 -4.29
N SER A 167 25.76 3.36 -3.36
CA SER A 167 26.94 4.14 -2.98
C SER A 167 28.13 3.56 -3.74
N ALA A 168 28.70 4.31 -4.68
CA ALA A 168 29.90 3.91 -5.41
C ALA A 168 31.16 3.79 -4.51
N ARG A 169 31.06 4.15 -3.22
CA ARG A 169 32.20 4.26 -2.29
C ARG A 169 32.49 3.03 -1.43
N ALA A 170 31.67 1.99 -1.46
CA ALA A 170 31.92 0.76 -0.72
C ALA A 170 31.48 -0.40 -1.59
N GLY A 171 32.41 -1.27 -2.01
CA GLY A 171 32.19 -2.38 -2.94
C GLY A 171 31.22 -3.47 -2.46
N MET A 172 29.96 -3.12 -2.18
CA MET A 172 28.88 -4.04 -1.82
C MET A 172 27.63 -3.82 -2.69
N THR A 173 27.21 -4.94 -3.29
CA THR A 173 25.93 -5.34 -3.88
C THR A 173 24.91 -4.26 -4.31
N SER A 174 25.04 -3.91 -5.59
CA SER A 174 24.00 -3.73 -6.62
C SER A 174 22.55 -3.47 -6.18
N ARG A 175 22.13 -2.21 -6.27
CA ARG A 175 20.73 -1.88 -6.62
C ARG A 175 20.47 -2.42 -8.02
N SER A 176 19.60 -3.41 -8.21
CA SER A 176 18.97 -3.55 -9.51
C SER A 176 18.01 -2.36 -9.68
N PRO A 177 18.23 -1.45 -10.64
CA PRO A 177 17.28 -0.36 -10.90
C PRO A 177 15.89 -0.89 -11.30
N GLN A 178 15.79 -2.19 -11.61
CA GLN A 178 14.56 -2.88 -11.96
C GLN A 178 13.78 -3.40 -10.74
N MET A 179 14.33 -3.29 -9.52
CA MET A 179 13.66 -3.74 -8.31
C MET A 179 12.32 -3.01 -8.13
N PRO A 180 11.23 -3.72 -7.83
CA PRO A 180 9.94 -3.09 -7.62
C PRO A 180 9.93 -2.25 -6.34
N LEU A 181 9.19 -1.15 -6.34
CA LEU A 181 9.00 -0.28 -5.17
C LEU A 181 8.26 -1.03 -4.07
N ILE A 182 7.22 -1.79 -4.44
CA ILE A 182 6.48 -2.70 -3.55
C ILE A 182 6.83 -4.15 -3.89
N GLY A 183 7.27 -4.92 -2.89
CA GLY A 183 7.65 -6.32 -3.04
C GLY A 183 9.16 -6.58 -3.01
N PHE A 184 9.51 -7.87 -3.10
CA PHE A 184 10.88 -8.35 -3.10
C PHE A 184 11.52 -8.28 -4.49
N GLU A 185 12.85 -8.37 -4.54
CA GLU A 185 13.55 -8.51 -5.81
C GLU A 185 13.16 -9.82 -6.52
N ASN A 186 12.98 -9.76 -7.84
CA ASN A 186 12.54 -10.88 -8.67
C ASN A 186 11.18 -11.49 -8.30
N GLU A 187 10.39 -10.83 -7.44
CA GLU A 187 9.03 -11.25 -7.13
C GLU A 187 8.11 -11.09 -8.35
N SER A 188 7.37 -12.14 -8.70
CA SER A 188 6.41 -12.08 -9.82
C SER A 188 5.31 -11.04 -9.60
N THR A 189 4.76 -10.49 -10.69
CA THR A 189 3.63 -9.57 -10.63
C THR A 189 2.39 -10.22 -10.01
N THR A 190 2.15 -11.50 -10.29
CA THR A 190 1.03 -12.26 -9.73
C THR A 190 1.15 -12.39 -8.21
N SER A 191 2.36 -12.68 -7.71
CA SER A 191 2.66 -12.69 -6.28
C SER A 191 2.36 -11.35 -5.63
N ARG A 192 2.87 -10.24 -6.19
CA ARG A 192 2.59 -8.88 -5.69
C ARG A 192 1.10 -8.55 -5.67
N GLN A 193 0.36 -8.96 -6.71
CA GLN A 193 -1.07 -8.74 -6.80
C GLN A 193 -1.85 -9.46 -5.70
N LEU A 194 -1.54 -10.74 -5.46
CA LEU A 194 -2.20 -11.54 -4.43
C LEU A 194 -1.78 -11.14 -3.03
N HIS A 195 -0.51 -10.79 -2.83
CA HIS A 195 0.03 -10.56 -1.50
C HIS A 195 -0.17 -9.14 -0.98
N TYR A 196 -0.14 -8.13 -1.87
CA TYR A 196 -0.23 -6.71 -1.49
C TYR A 196 -1.54 -6.05 -1.92
N LEU A 197 -2.02 -6.31 -3.14
CA LEU A 197 -3.23 -5.63 -3.63
C LEU A 197 -4.54 -6.30 -3.22
N LEU A 198 -4.55 -7.61 -2.97
CA LEU A 198 -5.74 -8.29 -2.46
C LEU A 198 -6.10 -7.84 -1.04
N PRO A 199 -5.16 -7.74 -0.07
CA PRO A 199 -5.45 -7.12 1.23
C PRO A 199 -5.98 -5.70 1.10
N ALA A 200 -5.36 -4.87 0.23
CA ALA A 200 -5.84 -3.51 -0.05
C ALA A 200 -7.29 -3.52 -0.57
N THR A 201 -7.61 -4.42 -1.52
CA THR A 201 -8.97 -4.55 -2.08
C THR A 201 -9.98 -4.98 -1.02
N LYS A 202 -9.60 -5.92 -0.14
CA LYS A 202 -10.45 -6.34 0.98
C LYS A 202 -10.71 -5.20 1.96
N ALA A 203 -9.70 -4.39 2.28
CA ALA A 203 -9.86 -3.22 3.15
C ALA A 203 -10.76 -2.15 2.52
N ILE A 204 -10.61 -1.89 1.21
CA ILE A 204 -11.50 -0.99 0.46
C ILE A 204 -12.96 -1.46 0.56
N LYS A 205 -13.22 -2.74 0.28
CA LYS A 205 -14.57 -3.31 0.36
C LYS A 205 -15.17 -3.24 1.76
N ALA A 206 -14.36 -3.57 2.77
CA ALA A 206 -14.81 -3.54 4.17
C ALA A 206 -15.21 -2.14 4.66
N ILE A 207 -14.60 -1.07 4.11
CA ILE A 207 -14.83 0.30 4.56
C ILE A 207 -15.81 1.05 3.66
N CYS A 208 -15.75 0.81 2.35
CA CYS A 208 -16.53 1.54 1.35
C CYS A 208 -17.70 0.75 0.76
N GLY A 209 -17.88 -0.53 1.13
CA GLY A 209 -18.92 -1.41 0.61
C GLY A 209 -18.43 -2.36 -0.49
N GLU A 210 -19.20 -3.40 -0.77
CA GLU A 210 -18.79 -4.51 -1.65
C GLU A 210 -18.55 -4.12 -3.11
N ASP A 211 -19.19 -3.06 -3.57
CA ASP A 211 -19.04 -2.55 -4.94
C ASP A 211 -17.79 -1.69 -5.11
N ALA A 212 -17.10 -1.34 -4.02
CA ALA A 212 -15.86 -0.59 -4.06
C ALA A 212 -14.68 -1.48 -4.52
N ARG A 213 -13.83 -0.91 -5.36
CA ARG A 213 -12.74 -1.57 -6.08
C ARG A 213 -11.48 -0.74 -5.99
N PHE A 214 -10.32 -1.39 -6.18
CA PHE A 214 -9.03 -0.71 -6.20
C PHE A 214 -8.97 0.43 -7.25
N HIS A 215 -9.71 0.31 -8.37
CA HIS A 215 -9.72 1.36 -9.38
C HIS A 215 -10.38 2.66 -8.90
N HIS A 216 -11.31 2.61 -7.94
CA HIS A 216 -11.98 3.79 -7.39
C HIS A 216 -11.03 4.73 -6.65
N LEU A 217 -9.90 4.24 -6.16
CA LEU A 217 -8.84 5.11 -5.62
C LEU A 217 -8.33 6.08 -6.69
N ARG A 218 -8.11 5.59 -7.91
CA ARG A 218 -7.72 6.43 -9.05
C ARG A 218 -8.84 7.38 -9.46
N HIS A 219 -10.09 6.95 -9.36
CA HIS A 219 -11.25 7.82 -9.60
C HIS A 219 -11.25 9.02 -8.65
N SER A 220 -11.20 8.73 -7.35
CA SER A 220 -11.19 9.74 -6.30
C SER A 220 -9.97 10.65 -6.34
N GLY A 221 -8.80 10.08 -6.60
CA GLY A 221 -7.56 10.86 -6.75
C GLY A 221 -7.61 11.88 -7.87
N ALA A 222 -8.15 11.50 -9.04
CA ALA A 222 -8.30 12.43 -10.16
C ALA A 222 -9.28 13.57 -9.84
N PHE A 223 -10.38 13.26 -9.14
CA PHE A 223 -11.34 14.25 -8.67
C PHE A 223 -10.70 15.23 -7.66
N VAL A 224 -9.93 14.73 -6.69
CA VAL A 224 -9.21 15.59 -5.73
C VAL A 224 -8.20 16.48 -6.46
N SER A 225 -7.41 15.95 -7.39
CA SER A 225 -6.48 16.78 -8.18
C SER A 225 -7.19 17.83 -9.01
N LEU A 226 -8.39 17.54 -9.52
CA LEU A 226 -9.20 18.53 -10.21
C LEU A 226 -9.65 19.65 -9.26
N LEU A 227 -10.15 19.32 -8.08
CA LEU A 227 -10.50 20.32 -7.06
C LEU A 227 -9.29 21.18 -6.66
N GLN A 228 -8.13 20.57 -6.42
CA GLN A 228 -6.89 21.29 -6.14
C GLN A 228 -6.51 22.25 -7.26
N SER A 229 -6.66 21.81 -8.51
CA SER A 229 -6.39 22.65 -9.68
C SER A 229 -7.30 23.87 -9.74
N LEU A 230 -8.60 23.68 -9.46
CA LEU A 230 -9.57 24.77 -9.44
C LEU A 230 -9.31 25.76 -8.31
N HIS A 231 -9.05 25.28 -7.08
CA HIS A 231 -8.66 26.16 -5.97
C HIS A 231 -7.40 26.96 -6.25
N PHE A 232 -6.44 26.33 -6.95
CA PHE A 232 -5.18 26.96 -7.30
C PHE A 232 -5.37 28.10 -8.31
N ILE A 233 -6.12 27.89 -9.40
CA ILE A 233 -6.34 28.94 -10.42
C ILE A 233 -7.37 29.98 -10.01
N SER A 234 -8.39 29.60 -9.23
CA SER A 234 -9.41 30.54 -8.78
C SER A 234 -8.91 31.48 -7.69
N HIS A 235 -7.64 31.34 -7.26
CA HIS A 235 -7.07 32.01 -6.09
C HIS A 235 -7.93 31.81 -4.83
N GLY A 236 -8.73 30.75 -4.80
CA GLY A 236 -9.63 30.38 -3.70
C GLY A 236 -8.96 29.48 -2.67
N ALA A 237 -7.63 29.54 -2.59
CA ALA A 237 -6.87 28.87 -1.55
C ALA A 237 -7.32 29.41 -0.18
N ASP A 238 -7.36 28.53 0.82
CA ASP A 238 -7.77 28.86 2.20
C ASP A 238 -9.22 29.36 2.36
N THR A 239 -10.01 29.43 1.28
CA THR A 239 -11.44 29.70 1.35
C THR A 239 -12.15 28.44 1.86
N ASP A 240 -12.87 28.56 2.97
CA ASP A 240 -13.67 27.46 3.52
C ASP A 240 -14.92 27.26 2.66
N MET A 241 -14.83 26.37 1.67
CA MET A 241 -15.93 26.02 0.76
C MET A 241 -16.86 24.94 1.33
N GLY A 242 -16.83 24.70 2.65
CA GLY A 242 -17.59 23.62 3.29
C GLY A 242 -17.05 22.23 2.97
N LEU A 243 -15.78 22.11 2.58
CA LEU A 243 -15.14 20.82 2.36
C LEU A 243 -14.90 20.11 3.71
N PRO A 244 -14.91 18.77 3.73
CA PRO A 244 -14.49 18.02 4.92
C PRO A 244 -13.07 18.43 5.36
N PRO A 245 -12.76 18.48 6.67
CA PRO A 245 -11.51 19.06 7.18
C PRO A 245 -10.23 18.50 6.53
N LYS A 246 -10.16 17.18 6.32
CA LYS A 246 -9.00 16.55 5.67
C LYS A 246 -8.87 16.89 4.19
N LEU A 247 -9.98 17.15 3.51
CA LEU A 247 -9.97 17.58 2.12
C LEU A 247 -9.61 19.06 2.03
N GLN A 248 -10.13 19.89 2.93
CA GLN A 248 -9.77 21.31 3.05
C GLN A 248 -8.26 21.48 3.30
N ALA A 249 -7.66 20.64 4.14
CA ALA A 249 -6.22 20.64 4.39
C ALA A 249 -5.36 20.39 3.13
N LEU A 250 -5.94 19.84 2.05
CA LEU A 250 -5.28 19.65 0.75
C LEU A 250 -5.44 20.85 -0.20
N MET A 251 -6.24 21.85 0.19
CA MET A 251 -6.58 23.04 -0.59
C MET A 251 -5.94 24.32 -0.04
N THR A 252 -5.03 24.21 0.94
CA THR A 252 -4.34 25.38 1.48
C THR A 252 -3.35 25.94 0.47
N GLN A 253 -3.07 27.25 0.53
CA GLN A 253 -2.16 27.87 -0.45
C GLN A 253 -0.78 27.20 -0.45
N GLU A 254 -0.28 26.84 0.73
CA GLU A 254 1.00 26.14 0.92
C GLU A 254 1.02 24.78 0.22
N VAL A 255 -0.03 23.97 0.40
CA VAL A 255 -0.13 22.63 -0.19
C VAL A 255 -0.31 22.73 -1.70
N LEU A 256 -1.12 23.66 -2.18
CA LEU A 256 -1.35 23.86 -3.62
C LEU A 256 -0.07 24.33 -4.33
N LYS A 257 0.65 25.30 -3.75
CA LYS A 257 1.97 25.72 -4.27
C LYS A 257 2.95 24.56 -4.32
N ALA A 258 2.98 23.70 -3.30
CA ALA A 258 3.84 22.52 -3.28
C ALA A 258 3.41 21.46 -4.32
N GLN A 259 2.11 21.20 -4.46
CA GLN A 259 1.56 20.24 -5.43
C GLN A 259 1.87 20.67 -6.88
N PHE A 260 1.69 21.95 -7.19
CA PHE A 260 1.90 22.53 -8.52
C PHE A 260 3.28 23.18 -8.70
N GLN A 261 4.23 22.93 -7.79
CA GLN A 261 5.58 23.52 -7.84
C GLN A 261 6.26 23.30 -9.19
N HIS A 262 6.11 22.12 -9.79
CA HIS A 262 6.66 21.80 -11.11
C HIS A 262 6.13 22.66 -12.27
N TRP A 263 4.92 23.24 -12.17
CA TRP A 263 4.44 24.22 -13.15
C TRP A 263 5.04 25.60 -12.87
N LEU A 264 5.20 25.92 -11.60
CA LEU A 264 5.76 27.19 -11.13
C LEU A 264 7.28 27.32 -11.30
N GLU A 265 7.99 26.21 -11.52
CA GLU A 265 9.43 26.24 -11.83
C GLU A 265 9.75 27.04 -13.11
N VAL A 266 8.77 27.24 -13.99
CA VAL A 266 8.93 27.92 -15.28
C VAL A 266 8.29 29.33 -15.29
N GLN A 267 7.33 29.61 -14.39
CA GLN A 267 6.47 30.80 -14.43
C GLN A 267 5.95 31.21 -13.04
N ASP A 268 5.72 32.51 -12.82
CA ASP A 268 5.01 32.98 -11.62
C ASP A 268 3.53 32.60 -11.68
N THR A 269 2.89 32.41 -10.52
CA THR A 269 1.47 32.06 -10.36
C THR A 269 0.53 32.93 -11.19
N LEU A 270 0.80 34.24 -11.27
CA LEU A 270 -0.03 35.21 -12.01
C LEU A 270 0.12 35.12 -13.54
N SER A 271 1.14 34.39 -14.02
CA SER A 271 1.46 34.23 -15.44
C SER A 271 1.07 32.87 -16.02
N LEU A 272 0.45 32.01 -15.20
CA LEU A 272 -0.05 30.71 -15.64
C LEU A 272 -1.23 30.88 -16.60
N ASN A 273 -1.17 30.17 -17.73
CA ASN A 273 -2.33 30.06 -18.61
C ASN A 273 -3.30 29.01 -18.03
N ASP A 274 -4.34 29.49 -17.35
CA ASP A 274 -5.36 28.66 -16.70
C ASP A 274 -6.06 27.69 -17.67
N ASN A 275 -6.04 27.96 -18.98
CA ASN A 275 -6.60 27.04 -19.98
C ASN A 275 -5.80 25.72 -20.10
N LEU A 276 -4.52 25.71 -19.72
CA LEU A 276 -3.65 24.52 -19.80
C LEU A 276 -3.83 23.57 -18.62
N VAL A 277 -4.50 24.00 -17.56
CA VAL A 277 -4.66 23.25 -16.30
C VAL A 277 -5.29 21.88 -16.54
N PHE A 278 -6.35 21.85 -17.34
CA PHE A 278 -7.05 20.60 -17.65
C PHE A 278 -6.19 19.69 -18.52
N GLU A 279 -5.46 20.23 -19.49
CA GLU A 279 -4.57 19.45 -20.36
C GLU A 279 -3.48 18.76 -19.56
N GLU A 280 -2.90 19.49 -18.62
CA GLU A 280 -1.82 19.01 -17.79
C GLU A 280 -2.30 17.99 -16.75
N LEU A 281 -3.48 18.21 -16.15
CA LEU A 281 -4.16 17.21 -15.32
C LEU A 281 -4.46 15.91 -16.11
N ILE A 282 -4.96 16.03 -17.34
CA ILE A 282 -5.23 14.89 -18.23
C ILE A 282 -3.94 14.14 -18.57
N ARG A 283 -2.86 14.88 -18.81
CA ARG A 283 -1.52 14.35 -19.10
C ARG A 283 -1.01 13.52 -17.93
N GLU A 284 -1.08 14.03 -16.69
CA GLU A 284 -0.68 13.29 -15.48
C GLU A 284 -1.55 12.06 -15.22
N ILE A 285 -2.86 12.16 -15.43
CA ILE A 285 -3.78 11.02 -15.30
C ILE A 285 -3.50 9.97 -16.40
N GLY A 286 -2.98 10.39 -17.55
CA GLY A 286 -2.71 9.55 -18.71
C GLY A 286 -3.99 9.23 -19.49
N HIS A 287 -4.82 10.25 -19.74
CA HIS A 287 -5.91 10.20 -20.72
C HIS A 287 -5.52 10.95 -21.99
N LYS A 288 -6.09 10.55 -23.13
CA LYS A 288 -5.88 11.24 -24.41
C LYS A 288 -6.80 12.46 -24.57
N HIS A 289 -7.98 12.42 -23.96
CA HIS A 289 -9.02 13.43 -24.11
C HIS A 289 -9.68 13.75 -22.77
N TYR A 290 -9.98 15.03 -22.54
CA TYR A 290 -10.67 15.50 -21.33
C TYR A 290 -12.03 14.84 -21.13
N ALA A 291 -12.75 14.57 -22.22
CA ALA A 291 -14.04 13.90 -22.20
C ALA A 291 -13.99 12.57 -21.43
N THR A 292 -12.85 11.86 -21.42
CA THR A 292 -12.68 10.64 -20.62
C THR A 292 -12.61 10.95 -19.12
N THR A 293 -11.88 11.99 -18.73
CA THR A 293 -11.80 12.46 -17.35
C THR A 293 -13.18 12.92 -16.88
N ARG A 294 -13.85 13.79 -17.65
CA ARG A 294 -15.20 14.27 -17.33
C ARG A 294 -16.22 13.14 -17.23
N LYS A 295 -16.24 12.20 -18.19
CA LYS A 295 -17.20 11.10 -18.21
C LYS A 295 -17.06 10.12 -17.05
N HIS A 296 -15.82 9.84 -16.63
CA HIS A 296 -15.54 8.71 -15.73
C HIS A 296 -15.02 9.09 -14.34
N TYR A 297 -14.58 10.33 -14.13
CA TYR A 297 -13.88 10.73 -12.90
C TYR A 297 -14.56 11.90 -12.19
N VAL A 298 -15.47 12.59 -12.87
CA VAL A 298 -16.05 13.85 -12.43
C VAL A 298 -17.56 13.75 -12.62
N HIS A 299 -18.26 13.32 -11.58
CA HIS A 299 -19.71 13.07 -11.64
C HIS A 299 -20.48 14.26 -11.04
N GLY A 300 -21.58 14.64 -11.70
CA GLY A 300 -22.40 15.78 -11.29
C GLY A 300 -21.72 17.14 -11.53
N MET A 301 -22.44 18.21 -11.20
CA MET A 301 -21.92 19.59 -11.25
C MET A 301 -21.89 20.26 -9.86
N ASP A 302 -22.43 19.61 -8.83
CA ASP A 302 -22.58 20.19 -7.49
C ASP A 302 -21.24 20.57 -6.86
N TRP A 303 -20.17 19.83 -7.18
CA TRP A 303 -18.80 20.13 -6.71
C TRP A 303 -18.19 21.38 -7.35
N LEU A 304 -18.71 21.87 -8.48
CA LEU A 304 -18.33 23.15 -9.09
C LEU A 304 -19.05 24.34 -8.46
N TYR A 305 -20.18 24.08 -7.80
CA TYR A 305 -21.08 25.12 -7.32
C TYR A 305 -20.42 26.16 -6.41
N PRO A 306 -19.50 25.77 -5.48
CA PRO A 306 -18.78 26.75 -4.68
C PRO A 306 -17.87 27.71 -5.48
N PHE A 307 -17.41 27.30 -6.67
CA PHE A 307 -16.52 28.13 -7.51
C PHE A 307 -17.28 29.13 -8.37
N TYR A 308 -18.53 28.83 -8.75
CA TYR A 308 -19.34 29.71 -9.61
C TYR A 308 -20.37 30.54 -8.84
N ARG A 309 -20.64 30.22 -7.56
CA ARG A 309 -21.65 30.92 -6.76
C ARG A 309 -21.16 31.09 -5.32
N LYS A 310 -21.03 32.34 -4.84
CA LYS A 310 -20.76 32.62 -3.41
C LYS A 310 -21.77 31.90 -2.50
N ALA A 311 -23.06 32.01 -2.83
CA ALA A 311 -24.14 31.28 -2.18
C ALA A 311 -24.16 29.75 -2.43
N GLY A 312 -23.06 29.14 -2.90
CA GLY A 312 -22.87 27.70 -3.03
C GLY A 312 -22.16 27.06 -1.84
N ASN A 313 -21.56 27.87 -0.95
CA ASN A 313 -20.92 27.37 0.25
C ASN A 313 -21.97 26.77 1.22
N PRO A 314 -21.83 25.50 1.64
CA PRO A 314 -22.75 24.88 2.60
C PRO A 314 -22.75 25.53 3.99
N LYS A 315 -21.70 26.28 4.33
CA LYS A 315 -21.52 26.97 5.61
C LYS A 315 -22.07 28.39 5.63
N GLU A 316 -22.27 29.00 4.47
CA GLU A 316 -22.83 30.34 4.41
C GLU A 316 -24.32 30.34 4.76
N ASN A 317 -24.73 31.30 5.59
CA ASN A 317 -26.11 31.51 5.92
C ASN A 317 -26.86 32.10 4.73
N LYS A 318 -27.98 31.48 4.35
CA LYS A 318 -28.84 31.89 3.25
C LYS A 318 -30.24 32.17 3.77
N PRO A 319 -30.96 33.15 3.19
CA PRO A 319 -32.35 33.37 3.52
C PRO A 319 -33.19 32.22 2.99
N TYR A 320 -34.07 31.69 3.85
CA TYR A 320 -35.09 30.73 3.47
C TYR A 320 -36.48 31.29 3.74
N THR A 321 -37.39 31.05 2.81
CA THR A 321 -38.81 31.27 3.04
C THR A 321 -39.36 30.19 3.97
N ARG A 322 -40.45 30.52 4.69
CA ARG A 322 -41.16 29.54 5.53
C ARG A 322 -41.66 28.33 4.71
N ALA A 323 -42.02 28.54 3.45
CA ALA A 323 -42.47 27.47 2.55
C ALA A 323 -41.33 26.50 2.20
N GLU A 324 -40.13 27.02 1.90
CA GLU A 324 -38.94 26.20 1.61
C GLU A 324 -38.52 25.38 2.84
N LEU A 325 -38.53 25.97 4.03
CA LEU A 325 -38.21 25.23 5.25
C LEU A 325 -39.26 24.17 5.58
N CYS A 326 -40.56 24.44 5.36
CA CYS A 326 -41.57 23.38 5.46
C CYS A 326 -41.25 22.22 4.51
N TRP A 327 -40.91 22.51 3.26
CA TRP A 327 -40.55 21.47 2.28
C TRP A 327 -39.31 20.68 2.71
N LEU A 328 -38.21 21.36 3.05
CA LEU A 328 -36.95 20.73 3.49
C LEU A 328 -37.12 19.87 4.75
N LEU A 329 -37.98 20.29 5.68
CA LEU A 329 -38.26 19.59 6.93
C LEU A 329 -39.34 18.50 6.79
N GLY A 330 -39.88 18.27 5.60
CA GLY A 330 -40.95 17.29 5.36
C GLY A 330 -42.29 17.67 6.02
N LEU A 331 -42.53 18.96 6.24
CA LEU A 331 -43.75 19.51 6.84
C LEU A 331 -44.75 19.95 5.77
N LYS A 332 -46.04 19.89 6.09
CA LYS A 332 -47.10 20.46 5.24
C LYS A 332 -46.94 21.98 5.13
N LYS A 333 -47.33 22.55 3.97
CA LYS A 333 -47.37 24.01 3.75
C LYS A 333 -48.24 24.65 4.83
N GLY A 334 -47.69 25.65 5.54
CA GLY A 334 -48.39 26.33 6.65
C GLY A 334 -48.41 25.57 7.98
N SER A 335 -47.62 24.50 8.15
CA SER A 335 -47.53 23.76 9.42
C SER A 335 -47.07 24.65 10.59
N ASN A 336 -47.84 24.63 11.69
CA ASN A 336 -47.48 25.30 12.94
C ASN A 336 -46.24 24.67 13.62
N ASP A 337 -45.87 23.43 13.26
CA ASP A 337 -44.67 22.76 13.79
C ASP A 337 -43.37 23.37 13.26
N LEU A 338 -43.43 24.20 12.20
CA LEU A 338 -42.28 24.92 11.66
C LEU A 338 -41.66 25.83 12.73
N SER A 339 -42.46 26.60 13.47
CA SER A 339 -41.96 27.50 14.53
C SER A 339 -41.20 26.74 15.62
N ARG A 340 -41.68 25.55 16.00
CA ARG A 340 -41.02 24.69 16.99
C ARG A 340 -39.70 24.12 16.48
N ARG A 341 -39.61 23.79 15.18
CA ARG A 341 -38.38 23.29 14.54
C ARG A 341 -37.33 24.39 14.42
N ILE A 342 -37.74 25.59 14.00
CA ILE A 342 -36.87 26.77 13.88
C ILE A 342 -36.33 27.18 15.25
N ALA A 343 -37.15 27.19 16.31
CA ALA A 343 -36.70 27.51 17.66
C ALA A 343 -35.61 26.57 18.22
N LYS A 344 -35.44 25.37 17.64
CA LYS A 344 -34.33 24.46 17.97
C LYS A 344 -33.06 24.72 17.16
N LEU A 345 -33.20 25.37 16.01
CA LEU A 345 -32.12 25.71 15.09
C LEU A 345 -31.52 27.09 15.38
N ASP A 346 -32.34 28.01 15.89
CA ASP A 346 -32.00 29.40 16.14
C ASP A 346 -32.47 29.83 17.53
N ALA A 347 -31.49 30.09 18.40
CA ALA A 347 -31.74 30.51 19.78
C ALA A 347 -32.33 31.93 19.87
N GLN A 348 -32.01 32.81 18.92
CA GLN A 348 -32.61 34.15 18.87
C GLN A 348 -34.07 34.05 18.46
N TYR A 349 -34.39 33.23 17.45
CA TYR A 349 -35.78 32.98 17.06
C TYR A 349 -36.63 32.42 18.21
N ALA A 350 -36.04 31.58 19.06
CA ALA A 350 -36.75 30.99 20.20
C ALA A 350 -37.31 32.04 21.17
N GLN A 351 -36.56 33.13 21.40
CA GLN A 351 -36.86 34.18 22.37
C GLN A 351 -37.89 35.22 21.89
N LEU A 352 -38.20 35.25 20.59
CA LEU A 352 -39.10 36.23 20.00
C LEU A 352 -40.58 35.96 20.29
N SER A 353 -41.38 37.03 20.38
CA SER A 353 -42.84 36.95 20.45
C SER A 353 -43.45 36.41 19.14
N THR A 354 -44.73 36.04 19.18
CA THR A 354 -45.43 35.45 18.02
C THR A 354 -45.47 36.40 16.81
N GLU A 355 -45.54 37.71 17.04
CA GLU A 355 -45.61 38.70 15.96
C GLU A 355 -44.23 38.99 15.35
N GLU A 356 -43.20 39.06 16.19
CA GLU A 356 -41.81 39.21 15.74
C GLU A 356 -41.35 37.99 14.94
N LYS A 357 -41.78 36.78 15.32
CA LYS A 357 -41.52 35.51 14.62
C LYS A 357 -42.02 35.46 13.18
N LYS A 358 -43.00 36.29 12.80
CA LYS A 358 -43.52 36.37 11.42
C LYS A 358 -42.61 37.17 10.50
N HIS A 359 -41.92 38.17 11.05
CA HIS A 359 -41.07 39.10 10.31
C HIS A 359 -39.58 38.78 10.44
N TYR A 360 -39.21 37.82 11.29
CA TYR A 360 -37.84 37.38 11.46
C TYR A 360 -37.26 36.75 10.20
N SER A 361 -36.06 37.21 9.80
CA SER A 361 -35.34 36.68 8.66
C SER A 361 -34.70 35.34 8.99
N LEU A 362 -35.15 34.27 8.33
CA LEU A 362 -34.69 32.92 8.58
C LEU A 362 -33.41 32.65 7.80
N LEU A 363 -32.28 32.84 8.46
CA LEU A 363 -30.95 32.68 7.90
C LEU A 363 -30.33 31.37 8.42
N PHE A 364 -30.16 30.40 7.52
CA PHE A 364 -29.56 29.10 7.87
C PHE A 364 -28.46 28.72 6.90
N SER A 365 -27.45 28.03 7.39
CA SER A 365 -26.51 27.32 6.52
C SER A 365 -27.08 25.96 6.13
N GLU A 366 -26.68 25.44 4.97
CA GLU A 366 -27.07 24.10 4.54
C GLU A 366 -26.54 23.05 5.51
N GLU A 367 -25.34 23.25 6.05
CA GLU A 367 -24.75 22.41 7.09
C GLU A 367 -25.62 22.34 8.35
N ALA A 368 -26.12 23.50 8.84
CA ALA A 368 -27.00 23.53 10.01
C ALA A 368 -28.31 22.77 9.78
N LEU A 369 -28.94 22.97 8.62
CA LEU A 369 -30.16 22.27 8.23
C LEU A 369 -29.94 20.76 8.08
N ARG A 370 -28.83 20.36 7.44
CA ARG A 370 -28.46 18.96 7.25
C ARG A 370 -28.17 18.28 8.58
N ASN A 371 -27.43 18.92 9.47
CA ASN A 371 -27.14 18.39 10.81
C ASN A 371 -28.41 18.29 11.67
N HIS A 372 -29.44 19.08 11.41
CA HIS A 372 -30.72 18.94 12.09
C HIS A 372 -31.60 17.81 11.52
N LEU A 373 -31.62 17.67 10.19
CA LEU A 373 -32.38 16.62 9.49
C LEU A 373 -31.77 15.24 9.69
N PHE A 374 -30.45 15.17 9.63
CA PHE A 374 -29.65 13.98 9.75
C PHE A 374 -28.66 14.20 10.89
N PRO A 375 -29.14 14.22 12.15
CA PRO A 375 -28.27 14.40 13.30
C PRO A 375 -27.13 13.41 13.20
N PRO A 376 -25.86 13.88 13.26
CA PRO A 376 -24.75 12.96 13.28
C PRO A 376 -25.01 12.01 14.44
N LYS A 377 -25.10 10.70 14.16
CA LYS A 377 -25.10 9.69 15.22
C LYS A 377 -23.99 10.09 16.20
N PRO A 378 -24.20 10.04 17.53
CA PRO A 378 -23.15 10.31 18.48
C PRO A 378 -22.00 9.39 18.12
N LYS A 379 -21.04 9.95 17.38
CA LYS A 379 -19.80 9.30 17.11
C LYS A 379 -19.20 9.33 18.50
N GLY A 380 -19.28 8.21 19.23
CA GLY A 380 -18.20 7.89 20.16
C GLY A 380 -16.97 8.25 19.38
N GLN A 381 -16.23 9.26 19.87
CA GLN A 381 -15.28 10.04 19.07
C GLN A 381 -14.66 9.09 18.05
N PRO A 382 -14.58 9.42 16.75
CA PRO A 382 -13.55 8.78 15.95
C PRO A 382 -12.28 9.32 16.60
N ASN A 383 -11.90 8.69 17.72
CA ASN A 383 -10.68 8.94 18.40
C ASN A 383 -9.73 8.86 17.24
N THR A 384 -8.89 9.87 17.16
CA THR A 384 -7.67 9.91 16.41
C THR A 384 -6.75 8.77 16.88
N VAL A 385 -7.27 7.54 17.03
CA VAL A 385 -6.63 6.24 16.95
C VAL A 385 -5.96 6.10 15.59
N ALA A 386 -6.47 6.77 14.55
CA ALA A 386 -5.73 6.95 13.30
C ALA A 386 -4.39 7.66 13.54
N THR A 387 -4.31 8.59 14.48
CA THR A 387 -3.04 9.19 14.90
C THR A 387 -2.36 8.30 15.94
N SER A 388 -3.03 7.70 16.93
CA SER A 388 -2.37 6.88 17.96
C SER A 388 -1.82 5.53 17.48
N HIS A 389 -2.42 4.88 16.47
CA HIS A 389 -1.98 3.61 15.89
C HIS A 389 -1.09 3.79 14.67
N LEU A 390 -1.22 4.90 13.94
CA LEU A 390 -0.21 5.34 12.98
C LEU A 390 1.00 5.87 13.76
N THR A 391 0.81 6.50 14.92
CA THR A 391 1.83 6.68 15.96
C THR A 391 2.27 5.34 16.50
N THR A 392 1.45 4.32 16.78
CA THR A 392 1.96 3.01 17.23
C THR A 392 2.80 2.31 16.17
N LEU A 393 2.42 2.37 14.89
CA LEU A 393 3.25 1.87 13.80
C LEU A 393 4.49 2.77 13.61
N LEU A 394 4.34 4.09 13.70
CA LEU A 394 5.45 5.03 13.73
C LEU A 394 6.29 4.88 15.00
N THR A 395 5.81 4.37 16.13
CA THR A 395 6.50 4.21 17.42
C THR A 395 7.19 2.85 17.41
N GLU A 396 6.57 1.82 16.81
CA GLU A 396 7.23 0.60 16.33
C GLU A 396 8.34 0.91 15.30
N LEU A 397 8.19 1.98 14.49
CA LEU A 397 9.14 2.38 13.44
C LEU A 397 10.13 3.51 13.82
N TYR A 398 9.91 4.24 14.91
CA TYR A 398 10.58 5.52 15.22
C TYR A 398 10.96 5.66 16.70
N ASP A 399 10.24 5.06 17.67
CA ASP A 399 10.56 5.20 19.11
C ASP A 399 11.41 4.06 19.66
N LYS A 400 11.21 2.80 19.22
CA LYS A 400 12.12 1.71 19.64
C LYS A 400 13.43 1.62 18.85
N ALA A 401 13.42 2.05 17.60
CA ALA A 401 14.59 1.95 16.72
C ALA A 401 15.45 3.23 16.71
N LEU A 402 14.93 4.37 17.16
CA LEU A 402 15.66 5.64 17.04
C LEU A 402 15.71 6.57 18.28
N ARG A 403 14.83 6.45 19.31
CA ARG A 403 14.73 7.50 20.36
C ARG A 403 14.61 7.06 21.82
N ALA A 404 15.01 5.85 22.18
CA ALA A 404 15.45 5.58 23.55
C ALA A 404 16.98 5.68 23.62
N ASN A 405 17.47 6.63 24.44
CA ASN A 405 18.78 6.57 25.08
C ASN A 405 19.17 5.12 25.36
N GLN A 406 20.39 4.73 24.96
CA GLN A 406 21.01 3.43 25.26
C GLN A 406 20.00 2.32 25.64
N PRO A 407 19.45 1.57 24.68
CA PRO A 407 19.05 0.23 25.03
C PRO A 407 20.37 -0.48 25.33
N ASP A 408 20.63 -0.71 26.60
CA ASP A 408 21.57 -1.74 27.02
C ASP A 408 21.33 -2.96 26.10
N CYS A 409 22.30 -3.21 25.21
CA CYS A 409 22.25 -4.21 24.15
C CYS A 409 22.14 -5.64 24.70
N ARG A 410 21.90 -5.79 26.00
CA ARG A 410 21.61 -7.03 26.71
C ARG A 410 20.13 -7.39 26.70
N SER A 411 19.22 -6.47 26.33
CA SER A 411 17.77 -6.75 26.33
C SER A 411 17.14 -6.66 24.93
N PHE A 412 17.25 -7.77 24.19
CA PHE A 412 16.45 -8.11 23.01
C PHE A 412 14.98 -7.69 23.18
N PRO A 413 14.42 -6.74 22.39
CA PRO A 413 13.00 -6.45 22.46
C PRO A 413 12.25 -7.54 21.67
N LYS A 414 12.04 -8.71 22.31
CA LYS A 414 11.25 -9.87 21.84
C LYS A 414 11.50 -10.23 20.36
N ILE A 415 12.41 -11.18 20.09
CA ILE A 415 12.58 -11.76 18.75
C ILE A 415 11.21 -12.09 18.18
N GLN A 416 10.89 -11.41 17.09
CA GLN A 416 9.65 -11.62 16.40
C GLN A 416 9.74 -12.98 15.72
N HIS A 417 8.70 -13.80 15.84
CA HIS A 417 8.79 -15.20 15.42
C HIS A 417 9.40 -15.31 14.01
N SER A 418 8.92 -14.53 13.04
CA SER A 418 9.58 -14.15 11.78
C SER A 418 11.10 -14.38 11.52
N LEU A 419 11.61 -15.34 10.71
CA LEU A 419 13.04 -15.28 10.26
C LEU A 419 13.27 -14.00 9.44
N LEU A 420 12.52 -13.80 8.35
CA LEU A 420 12.61 -12.61 7.51
C LEU A 420 12.38 -11.32 8.31
N LYS A 421 11.50 -11.39 9.32
CA LYS A 421 11.22 -10.25 10.21
C LYS A 421 12.40 -9.94 11.12
N THR A 422 13.06 -10.97 11.66
CA THR A 422 14.27 -10.82 12.49
C THR A 422 15.40 -10.23 11.68
N LEU A 423 15.67 -10.78 10.48
CA LEU A 423 16.70 -10.27 9.57
C LEU A 423 16.46 -8.81 9.20
N PHE A 424 15.20 -8.46 8.90
CA PHE A 424 14.83 -7.09 8.62
C PHE A 424 15.12 -6.16 9.81
N CYS A 425 14.70 -6.53 11.03
CA CYS A 425 14.93 -5.72 12.22
C CYS A 425 16.43 -5.60 12.56
N GLN A 426 17.19 -6.69 12.47
CA GLN A 426 18.62 -6.68 12.76
C GLN A 426 19.39 -5.83 11.76
N GLN A 427 19.16 -6.04 10.46
CA GLN A 427 19.81 -5.22 9.44
C GLN A 427 19.40 -3.75 9.57
N PHE A 428 18.13 -3.44 9.87
CA PHE A 428 17.70 -2.05 10.03
C PHE A 428 18.34 -1.36 11.25
N ASN A 429 18.47 -2.07 12.39
CA ASN A 429 18.99 -1.51 13.62
C ASN A 429 20.52 -1.34 13.60
N HIS A 430 21.25 -2.31 13.03
CA HIS A 430 22.71 -2.33 13.03
C HIS A 430 23.31 -1.62 11.82
N ASN A 431 22.61 -1.59 10.68
CA ASN A 431 23.08 -0.96 9.47
C ASN A 431 22.32 0.34 9.21
N LYS A 432 22.69 1.40 9.95
CA LYS A 432 22.04 2.74 9.91
C LYS A 432 21.79 3.28 8.48
N ASP A 433 22.54 2.82 7.47
CA ASP A 433 22.33 3.16 6.05
C ASP A 433 22.49 1.99 5.06
N ARG A 434 22.62 0.73 5.52
CA ARG A 434 22.96 -0.42 4.66
C ARG A 434 22.01 -1.61 4.86
N LEU A 435 20.73 -1.40 4.63
CA LEU A 435 19.77 -2.51 4.57
C LEU A 435 20.04 -3.36 3.32
N LEU A 436 20.43 -4.63 3.52
CA LEU A 436 20.72 -5.58 2.45
C LEU A 436 19.44 -6.26 1.99
N ILE A 437 18.56 -5.47 1.37
CA ILE A 437 17.26 -5.96 0.89
C ILE A 437 17.40 -7.04 -0.19
N SER A 438 18.55 -7.08 -0.90
CA SER A 438 18.91 -8.17 -1.82
C SER A 438 18.98 -9.51 -1.09
N ASP A 439 19.65 -9.56 0.06
CA ASP A 439 19.82 -10.76 0.85
C ASP A 439 18.48 -11.24 1.41
N ILE A 440 17.67 -10.30 1.92
CA ILE A 440 16.30 -10.60 2.38
C ILE A 440 15.45 -11.13 1.21
N SER A 441 15.58 -10.56 0.01
CA SER A 441 14.86 -11.01 -1.18
C SER A 441 15.31 -12.40 -1.63
N THR A 442 16.61 -12.69 -1.58
CA THR A 442 17.17 -14.01 -1.87
C THR A 442 16.66 -15.05 -0.88
N ILE A 443 16.72 -14.76 0.42
CA ILE A 443 16.17 -15.65 1.46
C ILE A 443 14.67 -15.86 1.24
N TRP A 444 13.90 -14.81 0.95
CA TRP A 444 12.48 -14.93 0.62
C TRP A 444 12.24 -15.85 -0.59
N ALA A 445 13.04 -15.71 -1.66
CA ALA A 445 12.89 -16.47 -2.89
C ALA A 445 13.18 -17.98 -2.72
N TYR A 446 14.17 -18.32 -1.89
CA TYR A 446 14.65 -19.69 -1.65
C TYR A 446 14.12 -20.32 -0.35
N SER A 447 13.26 -19.61 0.38
CA SER A 447 12.54 -20.13 1.55
C SER A 447 11.04 -20.32 1.22
N ASN A 448 10.17 -20.19 2.22
CA ASN A 448 8.73 -20.40 2.10
C ASN A 448 7.97 -19.23 1.41
N LYS A 449 8.68 -18.26 0.82
CA LYS A 449 8.11 -17.05 0.19
C LYS A 449 7.11 -16.34 1.11
N HIS A 450 5.85 -16.22 0.68
CA HIS A 450 4.76 -15.59 1.44
C HIS A 450 3.88 -16.59 2.21
N LYS A 451 4.19 -17.90 2.13
CA LYS A 451 3.36 -18.91 2.80
C LYS A 451 3.44 -18.69 4.31
N PRO A 452 2.31 -18.85 5.02
CA PRO A 452 2.31 -18.76 6.46
C PRO A 452 3.24 -19.83 7.03
N GLU A 453 3.97 -19.45 8.07
CA GLU A 453 4.93 -20.32 8.73
C GLU A 453 4.20 -21.48 9.42
N VAL A 454 4.74 -22.68 9.29
CA VAL A 454 4.18 -23.91 9.88
C VAL A 454 4.19 -23.79 11.42
N SER A 455 3.40 -24.57 12.16
CA SER A 455 3.29 -24.50 13.64
C SER A 455 4.65 -24.43 14.36
N ARG A 456 5.01 -23.22 14.82
CA ARG A 456 6.36 -22.91 15.33
C ARG A 456 6.66 -23.40 16.73
N LYS A 457 5.66 -23.87 17.47
CA LYS A 457 5.88 -24.43 18.82
C LYS A 457 6.72 -25.71 18.78
N LYS A 458 6.42 -26.61 17.84
CA LYS A 458 7.18 -27.85 17.65
C LYS A 458 8.61 -27.54 17.22
N TRP A 459 8.77 -26.72 16.17
CA TRP A 459 10.09 -26.34 15.65
C TRP A 459 10.97 -25.66 16.71
N LYS A 460 10.43 -24.71 17.49
CA LYS A 460 11.17 -24.05 18.58
C LYS A 460 11.66 -25.04 19.64
N LYS A 461 10.83 -26.01 20.02
CA LYS A 461 11.22 -27.05 20.97
C LYS A 461 12.30 -27.98 20.39
N THR A 462 12.23 -28.26 19.09
CA THR A 462 13.20 -29.08 18.37
C THR A 462 14.55 -28.36 18.27
N ILE A 463 14.61 -27.13 17.75
CA ILE A 463 15.86 -26.36 17.68
C ILE A 463 16.47 -26.14 19.08
N GLY A 464 15.62 -25.97 20.11
CA GLY A 464 15.98 -25.92 21.53
C GLY A 464 16.82 -27.10 22.04
N LYS A 465 16.66 -28.28 21.44
CA LYS A 465 17.36 -29.51 21.83
C LYS A 465 18.68 -29.73 21.09
N VAL A 466 18.99 -28.91 20.08
CA VAL A 466 20.27 -28.98 19.35
C VAL A 466 21.35 -28.38 20.25
N LYS A 467 22.30 -29.19 20.70
CA LYS A 467 23.27 -28.81 21.75
C LYS A 467 24.54 -28.14 21.24
N HIS A 468 25.04 -28.56 20.09
CA HIS A 468 26.34 -28.12 19.58
C HIS A 468 26.18 -27.52 18.18
N MET A 469 26.05 -26.19 18.15
CA MET A 469 25.95 -25.40 16.94
C MET A 469 26.90 -24.21 17.06
N GLU A 470 27.79 -24.04 16.09
CA GLU A 470 28.85 -23.03 16.09
C GLU A 470 28.84 -22.31 14.74
N LEU A 471 29.13 -21.01 14.74
CA LEU A 471 29.37 -20.24 13.52
C LEU A 471 30.87 -20.25 13.21
N ILE A 472 31.25 -20.68 12.02
CA ILE A 472 32.63 -20.68 11.55
C ILE A 472 32.80 -19.56 10.52
N ASP A 473 33.71 -18.61 10.77
CA ASP A 473 33.89 -17.39 9.97
C ASP A 473 35.34 -17.19 9.44
N GLY A 474 36.16 -18.24 9.42
CA GLY A 474 37.59 -18.14 9.11
C GLY A 474 37.95 -17.94 7.62
N ASP A 475 37.09 -18.41 6.71
CA ASP A 475 37.45 -18.55 5.28
C ASP A 475 36.75 -17.51 4.37
N GLY A 476 36.20 -16.44 4.95
CA GLY A 476 35.41 -15.43 4.22
C GLY A 476 34.03 -15.92 3.73
N LYS A 477 33.67 -17.18 4.01
CA LYS A 477 32.36 -17.78 3.74
C LYS A 477 31.79 -18.36 5.04
N PRO A 478 31.07 -17.56 5.84
CA PRO A 478 30.53 -18.05 7.09
C PRO A 478 29.56 -19.21 6.87
N HIS A 479 29.67 -20.22 7.71
CA HIS A 479 28.82 -21.40 7.68
C HIS A 479 28.53 -21.88 9.10
N ILE A 480 27.43 -22.61 9.26
CA ILE A 480 27.00 -23.11 10.58
C ILE A 480 27.43 -24.57 10.69
N LEU A 481 28.25 -24.88 11.69
CA LEU A 481 28.68 -26.23 12.03
C LEU A 481 27.78 -26.80 13.12
N ILE A 482 27.27 -28.01 12.92
CA ILE A 482 26.45 -28.74 13.90
C ILE A 482 27.11 -30.08 14.19
N LYS A 483 27.32 -30.40 15.47
CA LYS A 483 27.92 -31.67 15.91
C LYS A 483 26.82 -32.57 16.47
N MET A 484 26.65 -33.77 15.91
CA MET A 484 25.63 -34.75 16.33
C MET A 484 26.18 -36.18 16.29
N SER A 485 25.42 -37.14 16.83
CA SER A 485 25.69 -38.56 16.64
C SER A 485 24.87 -39.13 15.48
N THR A 486 25.26 -40.29 14.93
CA THR A 486 24.58 -40.91 13.76
C THR A 486 23.34 -41.73 14.13
N ASN A 487 22.74 -41.50 15.30
CA ASN A 487 21.59 -42.27 15.79
C ASN A 487 20.24 -41.74 15.25
N GLN A 488 19.17 -42.51 15.46
CA GLN A 488 17.82 -42.15 14.96
C GLN A 488 17.26 -40.88 15.61
N LYS A 489 17.53 -40.67 16.90
CA LYS A 489 17.03 -39.51 17.65
C LYS A 489 17.62 -38.21 17.11
N ASP A 490 18.92 -38.20 16.86
CA ASP A 490 19.64 -37.05 16.32
C ASP A 490 19.29 -36.82 14.84
N GLY A 491 19.05 -37.88 14.06
CA GLY A 491 18.57 -37.77 12.68
C GLY A 491 17.19 -37.12 12.59
N ALA A 492 16.24 -37.58 13.41
CA ALA A 492 14.92 -36.97 13.50
C ALA A 492 15.01 -35.52 13.98
N LEU A 493 15.84 -35.24 14.99
CA LEU A 493 16.07 -33.90 15.52
C LEU A 493 16.62 -32.95 14.45
N PHE A 494 17.63 -33.38 13.68
CA PHE A 494 18.23 -32.59 12.61
C PHE A 494 17.22 -32.28 11.50
N ARG A 495 16.50 -33.28 11.01
CA ARG A 495 15.50 -33.09 9.94
C ARG A 495 14.38 -32.14 10.38
N GLU A 496 13.85 -32.31 11.60
CA GLU A 496 12.81 -31.43 12.12
C GLU A 496 13.28 -29.99 12.36
N ALA A 497 14.57 -29.78 12.66
CA ALA A 497 15.12 -28.46 12.93
C ALA A 497 15.57 -27.72 11.66
N PHE A 498 16.25 -28.41 10.73
CA PHE A 498 16.99 -27.78 9.64
C PHE A 498 16.47 -28.13 8.23
N LYS A 499 15.73 -29.23 8.06
CA LYS A 499 15.09 -29.59 6.77
C LYS A 499 13.68 -29.01 6.64
N VAL A 500 13.48 -27.78 7.12
CA VAL A 500 12.21 -27.05 7.06
C VAL A 500 12.17 -26.07 5.88
N PRO A 501 10.98 -25.76 5.31
CA PRO A 501 10.84 -24.83 4.19
C PRO A 501 11.54 -23.47 4.39
N GLU A 502 11.57 -22.97 5.62
CA GLU A 502 12.18 -21.69 5.98
C GLU A 502 13.71 -21.69 5.83
N LEU A 503 14.38 -22.83 5.88
CA LEU A 503 15.84 -22.98 5.84
C LEU A 503 16.35 -23.66 4.56
N GLN A 504 15.47 -23.84 3.55
CA GLN A 504 15.83 -24.50 2.30
C GLN A 504 16.94 -23.80 1.50
N PHE A 505 17.29 -22.55 1.81
CA PHE A 505 18.42 -21.86 1.18
C PHE A 505 19.79 -22.40 1.64
N PHE A 506 19.85 -23.23 2.69
CA PHE A 506 21.04 -23.98 3.05
C PHE A 506 21.17 -25.28 2.25
N HIS A 507 22.42 -25.68 2.05
CA HIS A 507 22.89 -26.99 1.62
C HIS A 507 23.52 -27.67 2.84
N SER A 508 23.28 -28.98 3.00
CA SER A 508 23.86 -29.75 4.11
C SER A 508 24.99 -30.63 3.60
N THR A 509 26.18 -30.46 4.19
CA THR A 509 27.33 -31.34 3.99
C THR A 509 27.57 -32.14 5.26
N PHE A 510 27.46 -33.45 5.18
CA PHE A 510 27.69 -34.39 6.26
C PHE A 510 29.12 -34.91 6.18
N ASN A 511 29.98 -34.50 7.11
CA ASN A 511 31.31 -35.06 7.27
C ASN A 511 31.32 -36.08 8.42
N LEU A 512 31.37 -37.36 8.08
CA LEU A 512 31.52 -38.44 9.04
C LEU A 512 33.02 -38.64 9.34
N MET A 513 33.44 -38.24 10.52
CA MET A 513 34.81 -38.40 10.99
C MET A 513 34.93 -39.73 11.73
N VAL A 514 35.67 -40.67 11.16
CA VAL A 514 35.72 -42.07 11.62
C VAL A 514 37.12 -42.39 12.12
N ASN A 515 37.20 -43.07 13.26
CA ASN A 515 38.47 -43.63 13.73
C ASN A 515 39.01 -44.63 12.69
N GLY A 516 40.30 -44.59 12.38
CA GLY A 516 40.93 -45.45 11.38
C GLY A 516 40.63 -46.96 11.53
N LYS A 517 40.28 -47.40 12.76
CA LYS A 517 39.93 -48.79 13.09
C LYS A 517 38.45 -49.16 12.92
N THR A 518 37.57 -48.22 12.61
CA THR A 518 36.10 -48.43 12.53
C THR A 518 35.63 -48.49 11.08
N ASP A 519 34.82 -49.50 10.73
CA ASP A 519 34.13 -49.56 9.42
C ASP A 519 32.99 -48.50 9.35
N PRO A 520 33.03 -47.55 8.40
CA PRO A 520 32.04 -46.48 8.27
C PRO A 520 30.69 -46.93 7.68
N THR A 521 30.57 -48.15 7.16
CA THR A 521 29.44 -48.59 6.31
C THR A 521 28.08 -48.42 7.00
N ARG A 522 27.97 -48.80 8.28
CA ARG A 522 26.73 -48.69 9.06
C ARG A 522 26.35 -47.22 9.31
N GLN A 523 27.32 -46.39 9.66
CA GLN A 523 27.13 -44.98 9.95
C GLN A 523 26.76 -44.20 8.69
N LYS A 524 27.39 -44.51 7.55
CA LYS A 524 27.04 -43.97 6.24
C LYS A 524 25.59 -44.31 5.87
N LYS A 525 25.18 -45.58 6.07
CA LYS A 525 23.79 -46.01 5.85
C LYS A 525 22.81 -45.23 6.74
N ASN A 526 23.13 -45.06 8.02
CA ASN A 526 22.30 -44.27 8.93
C ASN A 526 22.16 -42.79 8.50
N ILE A 527 23.22 -42.18 7.97
CA ILE A 527 23.17 -40.79 7.47
C ILE A 527 22.23 -40.70 6.28
N HIS A 528 22.36 -41.61 5.30
CA HIS A 528 21.47 -41.66 4.14
C HIS A 528 20.00 -41.87 4.52
N GLU A 529 19.72 -42.79 5.44
CA GLU A 529 18.33 -43.14 5.79
C GLU A 529 17.66 -42.10 6.69
N ARG A 530 18.43 -41.38 7.52
CA ARG A 530 17.87 -40.64 8.68
C ARG A 530 18.19 -39.16 8.72
N PHE A 531 19.20 -38.71 7.95
CA PHE A 531 19.65 -37.31 7.96
C PHE A 531 19.51 -36.68 6.57
N ALA A 532 20.23 -37.24 5.61
CA ALA A 532 20.45 -36.66 4.30
C ALA A 532 19.23 -36.81 3.37
N ASP A 533 19.03 -35.82 2.52
CA ASP A 533 18.23 -35.94 1.30
C ASP A 533 19.17 -36.28 0.12
N GLU A 534 18.61 -36.72 -1.01
CA GLU A 534 19.40 -37.12 -2.21
C GLU A 534 20.39 -36.06 -2.72
N LYS A 535 20.09 -34.79 -2.43
CA LYS A 535 20.88 -33.64 -2.89
C LYS A 535 22.01 -33.26 -1.95
N ASP A 536 22.07 -33.84 -0.76
CA ASP A 536 23.09 -33.50 0.23
C ASP A 536 24.43 -34.19 -0.05
N THR A 537 25.51 -33.61 0.46
CA THR A 537 26.86 -34.16 0.27
C THR A 537 27.27 -34.97 1.50
N ILE A 538 27.79 -36.19 1.30
CA ILE A 538 28.31 -37.03 2.39
C ILE A 538 29.80 -37.29 2.13
N LEU A 539 30.64 -36.86 3.07
CA LEU A 539 32.08 -37.04 3.09
C LEU A 539 32.45 -37.96 4.26
N ILE A 540 33.48 -38.78 4.06
CA ILE A 540 34.02 -39.66 5.10
C ILE A 540 35.48 -39.30 5.27
N THR A 541 35.83 -38.82 6.47
CA THR A 541 37.20 -38.46 6.83
C THR A 541 37.71 -39.46 7.86
N LYS A 542 38.80 -40.17 7.57
CA LYS A 542 39.45 -41.03 8.56
C LYS A 542 40.38 -40.18 9.45
N LYS A 543 40.35 -40.43 10.75
CA LYS A 543 41.24 -39.83 11.74
C LYS A 543 42.05 -40.91 12.44
N ASP A 544 43.31 -40.60 12.74
CA ASP A 544 44.25 -41.53 13.36
C ASP A 544 43.85 -41.86 14.81
N GLU A 545 43.27 -40.90 15.53
CA GLU A 545 42.80 -41.04 16.92
C GLU A 545 41.47 -40.31 17.15
N GLY A 546 40.72 -40.73 18.19
CA GLY A 546 39.46 -40.11 18.62
C GLY A 546 38.20 -40.95 18.39
N SER A 547 37.07 -40.48 18.92
CA SER A 547 35.75 -41.08 18.74
C SER A 547 35.17 -40.74 17.35
N THR A 548 34.23 -41.57 16.88
CA THR A 548 33.51 -41.29 15.63
C THR A 548 32.51 -40.16 15.85
N GLU A 549 32.58 -39.11 15.05
CA GLU A 549 31.75 -37.91 15.16
C GLU A 549 31.10 -37.57 13.82
N LEU A 550 29.87 -37.06 13.84
CA LEU A 550 29.22 -36.49 12.67
C LEU A 550 29.22 -34.97 12.76
N HIS A 551 29.89 -34.33 11.81
CA HIS A 551 29.94 -32.88 11.64
C HIS A 551 29.06 -32.51 10.45
N ILE A 552 28.04 -31.69 10.67
CA ILE A 552 27.10 -31.26 9.65
C ILE A 552 27.32 -29.78 9.40
N THR A 553 27.75 -29.44 8.19
CA THR A 553 27.94 -28.05 7.78
C THR A 553 26.72 -27.58 7.00
N LEU A 554 26.12 -26.48 7.45
CA LEU A 554 25.09 -25.75 6.70
C LEU A 554 25.77 -24.58 5.97
N SER A 555 25.93 -24.74 4.66
CA SER A 555 26.47 -23.72 3.77
C SER A 555 25.38 -23.19 2.84
N LEU A 556 25.55 -21.98 2.30
CA LEU A 556 24.62 -21.47 1.28
C LEU A 556 24.69 -22.35 0.03
N ARG A 557 23.56 -22.60 -0.61
CA ARG A 557 23.54 -23.26 -1.92
C ARG A 557 24.39 -22.49 -2.92
N GLU A 558 25.01 -23.18 -3.88
CA GLU A 558 25.93 -22.57 -4.85
C GLU A 558 25.32 -21.40 -5.64
N SER A 559 24.00 -21.43 -5.89
CA SER A 559 23.27 -20.35 -6.58
C SER A 559 22.93 -19.14 -5.70
N ILE A 560 23.36 -19.13 -4.44
CA ILE A 560 22.99 -18.15 -3.42
C ILE A 560 24.24 -17.45 -2.90
N THR A 561 24.19 -16.12 -2.89
CA THR A 561 25.21 -15.28 -2.26
C THR A 561 24.52 -14.37 -1.28
N LEU A 562 24.95 -14.41 -0.02
CA LEU A 562 24.52 -13.49 1.05
C LEU A 562 25.76 -12.82 1.63
N ALA A 563 25.61 -11.61 2.16
CA ALA A 563 26.68 -10.99 2.92
C ALA A 563 26.99 -11.82 4.18
N PRO A 564 28.27 -11.89 4.61
CA PRO A 564 28.66 -12.62 5.83
C PRO A 564 27.82 -12.23 7.06
N GLN A 565 27.57 -10.94 7.24
CA GLN A 565 26.75 -10.40 8.32
C GLN A 565 25.31 -10.96 8.32
N THR A 566 24.73 -11.22 7.14
CA THR A 566 23.39 -11.83 7.06
C THR A 566 23.40 -13.26 7.59
N VAL A 567 24.46 -14.03 7.33
CA VAL A 567 24.61 -15.38 7.88
C VAL A 567 24.76 -15.35 9.40
N HIS A 568 25.48 -14.37 9.94
CA HIS A 568 25.57 -14.13 11.39
C HIS A 568 24.19 -13.90 12.02
N TYR A 569 23.38 -13.03 11.41
CA TYR A 569 22.00 -12.78 11.86
C TYR A 569 21.11 -14.03 11.82
N ILE A 570 21.28 -14.88 10.81
CA ILE A 570 20.58 -16.19 10.75
C ILE A 570 21.04 -17.09 11.90
N TYR A 571 22.33 -17.15 12.19
CA TYR A 571 22.87 -17.94 13.30
C TYR A 571 22.37 -17.43 14.67
N GLU A 572 22.39 -16.11 14.90
CA GLU A 572 21.82 -15.49 16.11
C GLU A 572 20.32 -15.82 16.28
N TYR A 573 19.57 -15.81 15.19
CA TYR A 573 18.16 -16.21 15.19
C TYR A 573 17.97 -17.68 15.63
N LEU A 574 18.82 -18.59 15.15
CA LEU A 574 18.74 -20.01 15.48
C LEU A 574 19.16 -20.28 16.94
N THR A 575 20.25 -19.67 17.39
CA THR A 575 20.79 -19.81 18.76
C THR A 575 19.89 -19.19 19.82
N TYR A 576 19.15 -18.13 19.51
CA TYR A 576 18.16 -17.57 20.43
C TYR A 576 17.14 -18.60 20.90
N PHE A 577 16.66 -19.46 20.01
CA PHE A 577 15.71 -20.52 20.36
C PHE A 577 16.37 -21.71 21.06
N GLN A 578 17.69 -21.89 20.94
CA GLN A 578 18.45 -22.82 21.78
C GLN A 578 18.44 -22.39 23.24
N THR A 579 18.82 -21.13 23.52
CA THR A 579 19.01 -20.62 24.89
C THR A 579 17.70 -20.42 25.65
N HIS A 580 16.65 -19.89 24.98
CA HIS A 580 15.37 -19.60 25.64
C HIS A 580 14.54 -20.85 25.96
N THR A 581 14.77 -21.96 25.25
CA THR A 581 14.10 -23.23 25.55
C THR A 581 14.76 -23.94 26.74
N GLN A 582 16.06 -23.72 26.95
CA GLN A 582 16.84 -24.30 28.05
C GLN A 582 16.59 -23.59 29.40
N GLN A 583 16.14 -22.33 29.40
CA GLN A 583 15.80 -21.57 30.63
C GLN A 583 14.36 -21.82 31.12
N ALA A 584 13.50 -22.45 30.31
CA ALA A 584 12.09 -22.72 30.63
C ALA A 584 11.82 -24.20 31.01
N SER A 585 12.89 -24.97 31.18
CA SER A 585 12.93 -26.38 31.55
C SER A 585 13.91 -26.57 32.68
#